data_AF-A0A836WK02-F1
#
_entry.id   AF-A0A836WK02-F1
#
_cell.length_a   1.000
_cell.length_b   1.000
_cell.length_c   1.000
_cell.angle_alpha   90.00
_cell.angle_beta   90.00
_cell.angle_gamma   90.00
#
_symmetry.space_group_name_H-M   'P 1'
#
loop_
_entity.id
_entity.type
_entity.pdbx_description
1 polymer ?
#
loop_
_entity_poly.entity_id
_entity_poly.type
_entity_poly.pdbx_seq_one_letter_code
_entity_poly.pdbx_strand_id
1 'polypeptide(L)'
;MVNLPIIDSLIRKDLEYQVYPRHPVLSLAFKTSGGDLNLARQFDPYSPDVIFYNFINAVANRHFSHLPLIFDDFRNYLKDFYFQLFIIGNVLLLIYLTVFLAGIAFFLILLFRYLPVYIHNLGEFLPVPEIFKYIIAAILILPLLFITRNLFIIAIVSVAPLYLFATRFERRWIRFFVIWILLSFPVSYITNSIVITLKGENTAGIIYRNLKIEFDPRIDHIRETNAVFANAYVSNLQGEWQKAESLYLKLIHTGSDDFMYYNNLGNIRFQLGELYSAESLYLIAAQKSHRSGIPFQNLGNLYLKQLRFLESSRNFKIARERSAPQLDKIIDFKPVESSLWSNVFMLDLRFPLIFSPYIVLFAVIIYLLGFVIAPVSTINFCSLCGAPISKETRISDEQRSYCKNCGIKLQTARDDKTKTRILKQIQDRSDLWTRIRGVIFTIILPGFVQIYFGRILKGFLLSLLPLFSYMLIYLARPPLVSPFWQTPDLSPLLIRAFIPIIVGCMIIALIGVLSYGSRRTS
;
A
#
# COMPACT_ATOMS: atom_id res chain seq x y z
N MET A 1 -1.11 -10.73 45.01
CA MET A 1 -0.36 -9.45 44.90
C MET A 1 1.09 -9.75 45.18
N VAL A 2 1.93 -9.85 44.14
CA VAL A 2 3.38 -10.01 44.30
C VAL A 2 3.96 -8.59 44.36
N ASN A 3 4.48 -8.20 45.52
CA ASN A 3 5.15 -6.93 45.72
C ASN A 3 6.45 -6.91 44.89
N LEU A 4 6.45 -6.16 43.79
CA LEU A 4 7.65 -5.82 43.04
C LEU A 4 8.04 -4.38 43.39
N PRO A 5 9.11 -4.16 44.19
CA PRO A 5 9.51 -2.85 44.71
C PRO A 5 9.86 -1.82 43.63
N ILE A 6 10.08 -2.27 42.40
CA ILE A 6 10.39 -1.44 41.23
C ILE A 6 9.12 -0.76 40.69
N ILE A 7 7.95 -1.35 40.88
CA ILE A 7 6.67 -0.77 40.46
C ILE A 7 6.23 0.30 41.46
N ASP A 8 6.39 0.05 42.77
CA ASP A 8 6.11 1.05 43.80
C ASP A 8 7.07 2.26 43.76
N SER A 9 8.31 2.07 43.31
CA SER A 9 9.24 3.20 43.11
C SER A 9 8.91 4.04 41.88
N LEU A 10 8.27 3.45 40.86
CA LEU A 10 7.75 4.16 39.69
C LEU A 10 6.39 4.84 39.95
N ILE A 11 5.59 4.31 40.89
CA ILE A 11 4.29 4.88 41.25
C ILE A 11 4.42 6.02 42.29
N ARG A 12 5.42 5.97 43.20
CA ARG A 12 5.59 6.97 44.28
C ARG A 12 6.46 8.18 43.94
N LYS A 13 7.06 8.26 42.75
CA LYS A 13 7.78 9.46 42.30
C LYS A 13 7.25 9.88 40.92
N ASP A 14 6.52 11.00 40.90
CA ASP A 14 6.29 11.88 39.74
C ASP A 14 5.20 11.53 38.69
N LEU A 15 4.09 10.87 39.07
CA LEU A 15 2.94 10.64 38.16
C LEU A 15 1.76 11.63 38.29
N GLU A 16 1.90 12.72 39.05
CA GLU A 16 0.92 13.83 39.05
C GLU A 16 1.35 15.07 38.25
N TYR A 17 2.59 15.13 37.76
CA TYR A 17 3.10 16.24 36.95
C TYR A 17 4.20 15.76 36.00
N GLN A 18 3.83 14.98 34.98
CA GLN A 18 4.58 14.89 33.72
C GLN A 18 3.81 14.04 32.70
N VAL A 19 2.98 14.77 31.96
CA VAL A 19 2.38 14.36 30.70
C VAL A 19 3.53 14.13 29.69
N TYR A 20 3.67 12.87 29.24
CA TYR A 20 4.56 12.35 28.17
C TYR A 20 6.04 12.12 28.54
N PRO A 21 6.52 10.85 28.40
CA PRO A 21 6.96 10.33 27.11
C PRO A 21 6.60 8.83 26.89
N ARG A 22 6.67 8.33 25.64
CA ARG A 22 6.55 6.90 25.23
C ARG A 22 6.59 5.92 26.41
N HIS A 23 5.51 5.21 26.76
CA HIS A 23 5.59 4.33 27.93
C HIS A 23 6.67 3.23 27.67
N PRO A 24 7.85 3.29 28.31
CA PRO A 24 8.95 2.36 28.06
C PRO A 24 8.55 0.94 28.48
N VAL A 25 7.58 0.87 29.39
CA VAL A 25 6.93 -0.33 29.94
C VAL A 25 6.31 -1.21 28.85
N LEU A 26 5.78 -0.66 27.76
CA LEU A 26 5.25 -1.46 26.65
C LEU A 26 6.37 -2.15 25.90
N SER A 27 7.40 -1.41 25.49
CA SER A 27 8.57 -1.99 24.83
C SER A 27 9.30 -3.00 25.71
N LEU A 28 9.29 -2.82 27.04
CA LEU A 28 9.83 -3.77 28.01
C LEU A 28 8.95 -5.03 28.16
N ALA A 29 7.63 -4.86 28.27
CA ALA A 29 6.67 -5.96 28.34
C ALA A 29 6.70 -6.82 27.07
N PHE A 30 6.88 -6.20 25.90
CA PHE A 30 6.99 -6.89 24.61
C PHE A 30 8.36 -7.54 24.37
N LYS A 31 9.45 -7.07 25.00
CA LYS A 31 10.80 -7.66 24.84
C LYS A 31 10.99 -8.95 25.63
N THR A 32 10.30 -9.11 26.76
CA THR A 32 10.34 -10.35 27.54
C THR A 32 9.28 -11.29 27.03
N SER A 33 9.69 -12.43 26.49
CA SER A 33 8.84 -13.56 26.13
C SER A 33 8.01 -14.03 27.35
N GLY A 34 6.86 -13.39 27.59
CA GLY A 34 6.02 -13.59 28.77
C GLY A 34 5.41 -12.32 29.39
N GLY A 35 5.57 -11.13 28.80
CA GLY A 35 4.95 -9.91 29.31
C GLY A 35 3.42 -10.00 29.35
N ASP A 36 2.82 -9.50 30.44
CA ASP A 36 1.39 -9.52 30.65
C ASP A 36 0.69 -8.56 29.66
N LEU A 37 0.12 -9.13 28.59
CA LEU A 37 -0.65 -8.39 27.57
C LEU A 37 -1.80 -7.58 28.18
N ASN A 38 -2.33 -7.99 29.33
CA ASN A 38 -3.36 -7.23 30.04
C ASN A 38 -2.77 -5.96 30.64
N LEU A 39 -1.54 -6.02 31.13
CA LEU A 39 -0.81 -4.86 31.63
C LEU A 39 -0.51 -3.88 30.48
N ALA A 40 -0.05 -4.40 29.33
CA ALA A 40 0.14 -3.59 28.12
C ALA A 40 -1.16 -2.89 27.70
N ARG A 41 -2.31 -3.60 27.73
CA ARG A 41 -3.63 -3.04 27.45
C ARG A 41 -4.07 -1.98 28.45
N GLN A 42 -3.67 -2.08 29.72
CA GLN A 42 -4.00 -1.07 30.74
C GLN A 42 -3.18 0.21 30.55
N PHE A 43 -1.90 0.09 30.20
CA PHE A 43 -1.01 1.24 30.01
C PHE A 43 -1.19 1.93 28.66
N ASP A 44 -1.53 1.18 27.60
CA ASP A 44 -1.82 1.75 26.28
C ASP A 44 -2.92 0.95 25.56
N PRO A 45 -4.19 1.16 25.95
CA PRO A 45 -5.34 0.53 25.30
C PRO A 45 -5.50 0.95 23.84
N TYR A 46 -4.76 1.98 23.38
CA TYR A 46 -4.86 2.59 22.06
C TYR A 46 -3.66 2.27 21.15
N SER A 47 -2.73 1.39 21.55
CA SER A 47 -1.68 0.87 20.66
C SER A 47 -2.17 -0.29 19.77
N PRO A 48 -2.08 -0.15 18.42
CA PRO A 48 -2.50 -1.22 17.51
C PRO A 48 -1.62 -2.47 17.64
N ASP A 49 -0.40 -2.34 18.16
CA ASP A 49 0.50 -3.47 18.40
C ASP A 49 -0.16 -4.48 19.35
N VAL A 50 -0.81 -4.01 20.42
CA VAL A 50 -1.50 -4.86 21.41
C VAL A 50 -2.53 -5.77 20.74
N ILE A 51 -3.28 -5.25 19.76
CA ILE A 51 -4.27 -6.03 19.01
C ILE A 51 -3.58 -7.06 18.11
N PHE A 52 -2.55 -6.66 17.36
CA PHE A 52 -1.83 -7.59 16.49
C PHE A 52 -1.19 -8.73 17.30
N TYR A 53 -0.60 -8.43 18.45
CA TYR A 53 -0.06 -9.45 19.35
C TYR A 53 -1.16 -10.37 19.91
N ASN A 54 -2.30 -9.81 20.35
CA ASN A 54 -3.43 -10.61 20.82
C ASN A 54 -3.97 -11.53 19.72
N PHE A 55 -4.06 -11.03 18.49
CA PHE A 55 -4.48 -11.82 17.34
C PHE A 55 -3.50 -12.97 17.05
N ILE A 56 -2.20 -12.69 16.99
CA ILE A 56 -1.17 -13.73 16.77
C ILE A 56 -1.21 -14.77 17.88
N ASN A 57 -1.31 -14.34 19.15
CA ASN A 57 -1.36 -15.23 20.31
C ASN A 57 -2.62 -16.11 20.30
N ALA A 58 -3.78 -15.54 19.98
CA ALA A 58 -5.04 -16.27 19.86
C ALA A 58 -4.98 -17.33 18.75
N VAL A 59 -4.39 -17.00 17.59
CA VAL A 59 -4.22 -17.95 16.48
C VAL A 59 -3.19 -19.03 16.82
N ALA A 60 -2.05 -18.66 17.41
CA ALA A 60 -0.99 -19.59 17.77
C ALA A 60 -1.46 -20.64 18.78
N ASN A 61 -2.25 -20.22 19.78
CA ASN A 61 -2.79 -21.09 20.83
C ASN A 61 -4.18 -21.67 20.51
N ARG A 62 -4.73 -21.43 19.31
CA ARG A 62 -6.06 -21.89 18.88
C ARG A 62 -7.20 -21.42 19.80
N HIS A 63 -7.03 -20.28 20.46
CA HIS A 63 -8.04 -19.66 21.33
C HIS A 63 -9.05 -18.84 20.51
N PHE A 64 -9.79 -19.51 19.63
CA PHE A 64 -10.70 -18.85 18.68
C PHE A 64 -11.91 -18.15 19.33
N SER A 65 -12.22 -18.46 20.60
CA SER A 65 -13.28 -17.81 21.37
C SER A 65 -13.06 -16.31 21.61
N HIS A 66 -11.81 -15.84 21.61
CA HIS A 66 -11.48 -14.42 21.80
C HIS A 66 -11.48 -13.61 20.51
N LEU A 67 -11.61 -14.24 19.34
CA LEU A 67 -11.58 -13.56 18.04
C LEU A 67 -12.65 -12.46 17.89
N PRO A 68 -13.93 -12.66 18.28
CA PRO A 68 -14.94 -11.62 18.14
C PRO A 68 -14.57 -10.32 18.88
N LEU A 69 -14.04 -10.45 20.10
CA LEU A 69 -13.61 -9.31 20.91
C LEU A 69 -12.44 -8.56 20.26
N ILE A 70 -11.47 -9.31 19.71
CA ILE A 70 -10.33 -8.75 18.97
C ILE A 70 -10.82 -8.03 17.69
N PHE A 71 -11.85 -8.56 17.00
CA PHE A 71 -12.42 -7.90 15.83
C PHE A 71 -13.16 -6.61 16.17
N ASP A 72 -13.86 -6.55 17.30
CA ASP A 72 -14.49 -5.31 17.78
C ASP A 72 -13.43 -4.26 18.18
N ASP A 73 -12.36 -4.70 18.83
CA ASP A 73 -11.19 -3.85 19.10
C ASP A 73 -10.61 -3.33 17.78
N PHE A 74 -10.34 -4.20 16.80
CA PHE A 74 -9.84 -3.80 15.48
C PHE A 74 -10.76 -2.80 14.76
N ARG A 75 -12.09 -2.96 14.86
CA ARG A 75 -13.07 -2.03 14.29
C ARG A 75 -12.98 -0.65 14.93
N ASN A 76 -12.67 -0.56 16.22
CA ASN A 76 -12.46 0.73 16.89
C ASN A 76 -11.18 1.40 16.39
N TYR A 77 -10.12 0.63 16.12
CA TYR A 77 -8.89 1.16 15.55
C TYR A 77 -9.04 1.61 14.10
N LEU A 78 -9.91 0.98 13.32
CA LEU A 78 -10.26 1.49 11.98
C LEU A 78 -10.85 2.91 11.99
N LYS A 79 -11.23 3.45 13.15
CA LYS A 79 -11.65 4.86 13.31
C LYS A 79 -10.49 5.80 13.66
N ASP A 80 -9.36 5.28 14.13
CA ASP A 80 -8.17 6.07 14.45
C ASP A 80 -7.48 6.57 13.17
N PHE A 81 -7.16 7.86 13.16
CA PHE A 81 -6.60 8.52 11.98
C PHE A 81 -5.23 7.96 11.55
N TYR A 82 -4.30 7.75 12.47
CA TYR A 82 -2.98 7.20 12.12
C TYR A 82 -3.08 5.74 11.66
N PHE A 83 -3.98 4.96 12.26
CA PHE A 83 -4.25 3.58 11.83
C PHE A 83 -4.82 3.50 10.42
N GLN A 84 -5.77 4.38 10.08
CA GLN A 84 -6.28 4.49 8.72
C GLN A 84 -5.15 4.85 7.73
N LEU A 85 -4.31 5.83 8.05
CA LEU A 85 -3.18 6.22 7.20
C LEU A 85 -2.19 5.07 6.98
N PHE A 86 -1.85 4.35 8.03
CA PHE A 86 -0.97 3.19 7.95
C PHE A 86 -1.54 2.08 7.08
N ILE A 87 -2.82 1.72 7.25
CA ILE A 87 -3.47 0.68 6.42
C ILE A 87 -3.51 1.15 4.96
N ILE A 88 -4.00 2.36 4.71
CA ILE A 88 -4.15 2.90 3.36
C ILE A 88 -2.79 2.95 2.65
N GLY A 89 -1.75 3.46 3.32
CA GLY A 89 -0.42 3.57 2.75
C GLY A 89 0.22 2.21 2.45
N ASN A 90 0.12 1.25 3.37
CA ASN A 90 0.67 -0.09 3.15
C ASN A 90 -0.10 -0.88 2.09
N VAL A 91 -1.43 -0.83 2.08
CA VAL A 91 -2.26 -1.49 1.05
C VAL A 91 -2.00 -0.88 -0.33
N LEU A 92 -1.92 0.45 -0.43
CA LEU A 92 -1.58 1.16 -1.66
C LEU A 92 -0.22 0.72 -2.19
N LEU A 93 0.82 0.73 -1.33
CA LEU A 93 2.17 0.33 -1.73
C LEU A 93 2.23 -1.14 -2.14
N LEU A 94 1.54 -2.03 -1.41
CA LEU A 94 1.50 -3.45 -1.70
C LEU A 94 0.87 -3.73 -3.07
N ILE A 95 -0.32 -3.18 -3.33
CA ILE A 95 -1.00 -3.31 -4.63
C ILE A 95 -0.11 -2.75 -5.75
N TYR A 96 0.46 -1.56 -5.53
CA TYR A 96 1.31 -0.91 -6.51
C TYR A 96 2.53 -1.77 -6.87
N LEU A 97 3.28 -2.21 -5.87
CA LEU A 97 4.49 -3.02 -6.05
C LEU A 97 4.18 -4.38 -6.66
N THR A 98 3.09 -5.04 -6.28
CA THR A 98 2.67 -6.31 -6.89
C THR A 98 2.43 -6.17 -8.39
N VAL A 99 1.65 -5.16 -8.80
CA VAL A 99 1.36 -4.94 -10.22
C VAL A 99 2.61 -4.45 -10.97
N PHE A 100 3.46 -3.65 -10.33
CA PHE A 100 4.73 -3.21 -10.90
C PHE A 100 5.69 -4.38 -11.17
N LEU A 101 5.85 -5.29 -10.20
CA LEU A 101 6.66 -6.50 -10.37
C LEU A 101 6.07 -7.43 -11.44
N ALA A 102 4.75 -7.56 -11.51
CA ALA A 102 4.07 -8.30 -12.58
C ALA A 102 4.34 -7.68 -13.97
N GLY A 103 4.43 -6.34 -14.05
CA GLY A 103 4.82 -5.62 -15.27
C GLY A 103 6.27 -5.86 -15.67
N ILE A 104 7.22 -5.82 -14.73
CA ILE A 104 8.63 -6.15 -14.99
C ILE A 104 8.74 -7.59 -15.51
N ALA A 105 8.09 -8.52 -14.82
CA ALA A 105 7.99 -9.91 -15.23
C ALA A 105 7.45 -10.06 -16.67
N PHE A 106 6.37 -9.35 -16.99
CA PHE A 106 5.78 -9.34 -18.33
C PHE A 106 6.78 -8.87 -19.40
N PHE A 107 7.49 -7.76 -19.15
CA PHE A 107 8.51 -7.25 -20.08
C PHE A 107 9.67 -8.22 -20.26
N LEU A 108 10.15 -8.86 -19.20
CA LEU A 108 11.21 -9.86 -19.26
C LEU A 108 10.82 -11.07 -20.13
N ILE A 109 9.57 -11.55 -20.00
CA ILE A 109 9.09 -12.69 -20.80
C ILE A 109 8.98 -12.31 -22.28
N LEU A 110 8.46 -11.11 -22.58
CA LEU A 110 8.39 -10.65 -23.97
C LEU A 110 9.79 -10.45 -24.55
N LEU A 111 10.72 -9.89 -23.79
CA LEU A 111 12.10 -9.74 -24.21
C LEU A 111 12.71 -11.12 -24.52
N PHE A 112 12.51 -12.10 -23.64
CA PHE A 112 12.99 -13.47 -23.85
C PHE A 112 12.33 -14.15 -25.08
N ARG A 113 11.02 -13.95 -25.28
CA ARG A 113 10.29 -14.49 -26.43
C ARG A 113 10.78 -13.90 -27.76
N TYR A 114 11.09 -12.61 -27.78
CA TYR A 114 11.54 -11.92 -28.99
C TYR A 114 13.06 -11.92 -29.18
N LEU A 115 13.84 -12.28 -28.16
CA LEU A 115 15.30 -12.33 -28.22
C LEU A 115 15.83 -13.09 -29.46
N PRO A 116 15.30 -14.29 -29.82
CA PRO A 116 15.76 -14.98 -31.02
C PRO A 116 15.49 -14.21 -32.32
N VAL A 117 14.40 -13.43 -32.38
CA VAL A 117 14.04 -12.60 -33.55
C VAL A 117 15.01 -11.42 -33.67
N TYR A 118 15.34 -10.74 -32.56
CA TYR A 118 16.36 -9.68 -32.57
C TYR A 118 17.70 -10.20 -33.07
N ILE A 119 18.13 -11.34 -32.54
CA ILE A 119 19.41 -11.96 -32.87
C ILE A 119 19.45 -12.41 -34.33
N HIS A 120 18.34 -12.96 -34.84
CA HIS A 120 18.21 -13.32 -36.24
C HIS A 120 18.37 -12.11 -37.15
N ASN A 121 17.62 -11.03 -36.91
CA ASN A 121 17.70 -9.79 -37.70
C ASN A 121 19.07 -9.11 -37.58
N LEU A 122 19.66 -9.06 -36.38
CA LEU A 122 21.00 -8.50 -36.17
C LEU A 122 22.07 -9.31 -36.91
N GLY A 123 21.85 -10.62 -37.03
CA GLY A 123 22.68 -11.53 -37.81
C GLY A 123 22.60 -11.36 -39.32
N GLU A 124 21.58 -10.68 -39.86
CA GLU A 124 21.55 -10.28 -41.28
C GLU A 124 22.53 -9.12 -41.54
N PHE A 125 22.73 -8.25 -40.55
CA PHE A 125 23.68 -7.12 -40.64
C PHE A 125 25.12 -7.49 -40.26
N LEU A 126 25.32 -8.52 -39.43
CA LEU A 126 26.63 -8.92 -38.91
C LEU A 126 26.92 -10.40 -39.21
N PRO A 127 27.88 -10.72 -40.12
CA PRO A 127 28.24 -12.08 -40.50
C PRO A 127 29.16 -12.74 -39.45
N VAL A 128 28.69 -12.83 -38.21
CA VAL A 128 29.42 -13.49 -37.10
C VAL A 128 28.75 -14.82 -36.73
N PRO A 129 29.48 -15.77 -36.11
CA PRO A 129 28.90 -17.04 -35.66
C PRO A 129 27.75 -16.82 -34.66
N GLU A 130 26.77 -17.73 -34.64
CA GLU A 130 25.55 -17.65 -33.80
C GLU A 130 25.83 -17.23 -32.35
N ILE A 131 26.79 -17.87 -31.68
CA ILE A 131 27.14 -17.61 -30.27
C ILE A 131 27.57 -16.16 -30.05
N PHE A 132 28.35 -15.58 -30.97
CA PHE A 132 28.81 -14.20 -30.86
C PHE A 132 27.68 -13.19 -31.03
N LYS A 133 26.60 -13.53 -31.73
CA LYS A 133 25.41 -12.67 -31.83
C LYS A 133 24.71 -12.52 -30.47
N TYR A 134 24.62 -13.61 -29.69
CA TYR A 134 24.09 -13.54 -28.31
C TYR A 134 24.99 -12.69 -27.41
N ILE A 135 26.31 -12.81 -27.57
CA ILE A 135 27.28 -12.00 -26.79
C ILE A 135 27.14 -10.51 -27.14
N ILE A 136 27.04 -10.15 -28.42
CA ILE A 136 26.84 -8.76 -28.85
C ILE A 136 25.50 -8.21 -28.34
N ALA A 137 24.41 -8.98 -28.45
CA ALA A 137 23.11 -8.58 -27.90
C ALA A 137 23.17 -8.40 -26.37
N ALA A 138 23.88 -9.31 -25.66
CA ALA A 138 24.10 -9.17 -24.23
C ALA A 138 24.93 -7.92 -23.91
N ILE A 139 26.01 -7.64 -24.64
CA ILE A 139 26.84 -6.43 -24.47
C ILE A 139 26.03 -5.15 -24.75
N LEU A 140 25.03 -5.16 -25.64
CA LEU A 140 24.17 -4.01 -25.88
C LEU A 140 23.11 -3.82 -24.77
N ILE A 141 22.57 -4.92 -24.23
CA ILE A 141 21.46 -4.90 -23.28
C ILE A 141 21.95 -4.78 -21.81
N LEU A 142 23.02 -5.49 -21.43
CA LEU A 142 23.52 -5.52 -20.04
C LEU A 142 23.93 -4.13 -19.50
N PRO A 143 24.66 -3.29 -20.25
CA PRO A 143 25.05 -1.97 -19.75
C PRO A 143 23.84 -1.08 -19.47
N LEU A 144 22.80 -1.15 -20.30
CA LEU A 144 21.54 -0.44 -20.09
C LEU A 144 20.82 -0.90 -18.81
N LEU A 145 21.02 -2.17 -18.41
CA LEU A 145 20.47 -2.73 -17.17
C LEU A 145 21.31 -2.39 -15.92
N PHE A 146 22.63 -2.36 -16.02
CA PHE A 146 23.53 -2.19 -14.85
C PHE A 146 23.92 -0.74 -14.56
N ILE A 147 23.97 0.15 -15.56
CA ILE A 147 24.40 1.55 -15.38
C ILE A 147 23.45 2.33 -14.47
N THR A 148 22.15 2.03 -14.52
CA THR A 148 21.14 2.93 -13.95
C THR A 148 20.81 2.65 -12.49
N ARG A 149 21.14 1.46 -11.95
CA ARG A 149 20.75 0.96 -10.60
C ARG A 149 19.28 1.23 -10.21
N ASN A 150 18.43 1.55 -11.19
CA ASN A 150 17.08 2.05 -11.00
C ASN A 150 16.13 1.19 -11.83
N LEU A 151 15.34 0.37 -11.13
CA LEU A 151 14.41 -0.58 -11.73
C LEU A 151 13.38 0.09 -12.65
N PHE A 152 13.03 1.36 -12.42
CA PHE A 152 12.11 2.10 -13.29
C PHE A 152 12.73 2.40 -14.65
N ILE A 153 13.99 2.85 -14.67
CA ILE A 153 14.69 3.16 -15.93
C ILE A 153 14.89 1.88 -16.74
N ILE A 154 15.27 0.80 -16.06
CA ILE A 154 15.38 -0.54 -16.65
C ILE A 154 14.07 -0.95 -17.32
N ALA A 155 12.95 -0.84 -16.61
CA ALA A 155 11.63 -1.21 -17.14
C ALA A 155 11.27 -0.36 -18.37
N ILE A 156 11.48 0.96 -18.32
CA ILE A 156 11.16 1.87 -19.41
C ILE A 156 12.04 1.62 -20.65
N VAL A 157 13.36 1.48 -20.48
CA VAL A 157 14.29 1.22 -21.59
C VAL A 157 13.98 -0.13 -22.25
N SER A 158 13.59 -1.14 -21.46
CA SER A 158 13.24 -2.46 -21.97
C SER A 158 12.00 -2.46 -22.88
N VAL A 159 11.13 -1.45 -22.77
CA VAL A 159 9.88 -1.34 -23.53
C VAL A 159 10.10 -0.94 -24.99
N ALA A 160 11.05 -0.02 -25.25
CA ALA A 160 11.28 0.55 -26.59
C ALA A 160 11.50 -0.52 -27.69
N PRO A 161 12.40 -1.51 -27.52
CA PRO A 161 12.60 -2.53 -28.55
C PRO A 161 11.33 -3.36 -28.74
N LEU A 162 10.60 -3.69 -27.67
CA LEU A 162 9.40 -4.55 -27.73
C LEU A 162 8.32 -4.01 -28.68
N TYR A 163 8.18 -2.68 -28.82
CA TYR A 163 7.22 -2.10 -29.75
C TYR A 163 7.46 -2.50 -31.21
N LEU A 164 8.70 -2.77 -31.61
CA LEU A 164 9.04 -3.09 -33.01
C LEU A 164 8.42 -4.43 -33.46
N PHE A 165 8.27 -5.39 -32.54
CA PHE A 165 7.82 -6.76 -32.84
C PHE A 165 6.50 -7.13 -32.17
N ALA A 166 6.10 -6.46 -31.08
CA ALA A 166 4.88 -6.77 -30.36
C ALA A 166 3.63 -6.66 -31.25
N THR A 167 2.74 -7.65 -31.11
CA THR A 167 1.41 -7.68 -31.74
C THR A 167 0.53 -6.54 -31.24
N ARG A 168 -0.57 -6.25 -31.97
CA ARG A 168 -1.54 -5.21 -31.57
C ARG A 168 -2.07 -5.42 -30.15
N PHE A 169 -2.27 -6.68 -29.74
CA PHE A 169 -2.75 -7.01 -28.39
C PHE A 169 -1.66 -6.81 -27.33
N GLU A 170 -0.43 -7.27 -27.58
CA GLU A 170 0.71 -7.06 -26.67
C GLU A 170 1.01 -5.56 -26.47
N ARG A 171 0.91 -4.74 -27.52
CA ARG A 171 1.10 -3.29 -27.43
C ARG A 171 0.07 -2.59 -26.53
N ARG A 172 -1.15 -3.13 -26.40
CA ARG A 172 -2.14 -2.60 -25.43
C ARG A 172 -1.67 -2.87 -24.00
N TRP A 173 -1.13 -4.06 -23.73
CA TRP A 173 -0.58 -4.43 -22.43
C TRP A 173 0.70 -3.67 -22.09
N ILE A 174 1.60 -3.49 -23.07
CA ILE A 174 2.79 -2.65 -22.90
C ILE A 174 2.38 -1.23 -22.48
N ARG A 175 1.41 -0.61 -23.18
CA ARG A 175 0.89 0.71 -22.81
C ARG A 175 0.26 0.74 -21.41
N PHE A 176 -0.49 -0.28 -21.04
CA PHE A 176 -1.04 -0.42 -19.69
C PHE A 176 0.05 -0.39 -18.62
N PHE A 177 1.13 -1.16 -18.79
CA PHE A 177 2.24 -1.16 -17.84
C PHE A 177 3.07 0.12 -17.87
N VAL A 178 3.21 0.79 -19.02
CA VAL A 178 3.83 2.13 -19.07
C VAL A 178 3.00 3.15 -18.29
N ILE A 179 1.66 3.11 -18.39
CA ILE A 179 0.77 3.94 -17.54
C ILE A 179 0.98 3.58 -16.07
N TRP A 180 1.10 2.30 -15.73
CA TRP A 180 1.35 1.87 -14.35
C TRP A 180 2.71 2.35 -13.80
N ILE A 181 3.73 2.40 -14.66
CA ILE A 181 5.02 3.03 -14.34
C ILE A 181 4.85 4.53 -14.13
N LEU A 182 4.08 5.23 -14.97
CA LEU A 182 3.77 6.65 -14.79
C LEU A 182 3.01 6.93 -13.48
N LEU A 183 2.13 6.01 -13.06
CA LEU A 183 1.43 6.07 -11.78
C LEU A 183 2.36 5.94 -10.56
N SER A 184 3.64 5.56 -10.74
CA SER A 184 4.64 5.65 -9.65
C SER A 184 4.71 7.04 -9.03
N PHE A 185 4.54 8.09 -9.85
CA PHE A 185 4.66 9.46 -9.43
C PHE A 185 3.58 9.89 -8.42
N PRO A 186 2.27 9.82 -8.75
CA PRO A 186 1.23 10.14 -7.78
C PRO A 186 1.24 9.18 -6.58
N VAL A 187 1.57 7.90 -6.77
CA VAL A 187 1.67 6.94 -5.66
C VAL A 187 2.80 7.31 -4.71
N SER A 188 3.99 7.65 -5.22
CA SER A 188 5.12 8.10 -4.41
C SER A 188 4.82 9.39 -3.65
N TYR A 189 4.07 10.32 -4.25
CA TYR A 189 3.63 11.54 -3.58
C TYR A 189 2.68 11.23 -2.42
N ILE A 190 1.67 10.39 -2.67
CA ILE A 190 0.69 9.97 -1.64
C ILE A 190 1.40 9.25 -0.49
N THR A 191 2.29 8.30 -0.78
CA THR A 191 3.01 7.55 0.26
C THR A 191 3.95 8.44 1.05
N ASN A 192 4.66 9.38 0.39
CA ASN A 192 5.50 10.35 1.09
C ASN A 192 4.68 11.26 2.02
N SER A 193 3.52 11.73 1.57
CA SER A 193 2.60 12.53 2.39
C SER A 193 2.12 11.77 3.63
N ILE A 194 1.79 10.49 3.46
CA ILE A 194 1.44 9.59 4.58
C ILE A 194 2.63 9.42 5.53
N VAL A 195 3.85 9.20 5.01
CA VAL A 195 5.07 9.04 5.83
C VAL A 195 5.34 10.29 6.67
N ILE A 196 5.35 11.47 6.04
CA ILE A 196 5.54 12.76 6.72
C ILE A 196 4.49 12.96 7.82
N THR A 197 3.23 12.56 7.54
CA THR A 197 2.16 12.62 8.53
C THR A 197 2.41 11.71 9.72
N LEU A 198 2.72 10.43 9.48
CA LEU A 198 3.01 9.46 10.56
C LEU A 198 4.24 9.87 11.38
N LYS A 199 5.23 10.53 10.73
CA LYS A 199 6.39 11.14 11.39
C LYS A 199 6.08 12.43 12.14
N GLY A 200 4.85 12.95 12.08
CA GLY A 200 4.47 14.19 12.77
C GLY A 200 5.21 15.41 12.22
N GLU A 201 5.57 15.42 10.94
CA GLU A 201 6.30 16.51 10.32
C GLU A 201 5.38 17.56 9.67
N ASN A 202 4.16 17.17 9.29
CA ASN A 202 3.14 18.09 8.77
C ASN A 202 2.12 18.52 9.84
N THR A 203 1.26 19.49 9.50
CA THR A 203 0.21 19.98 10.41
C THR A 203 -0.70 18.87 10.93
N ALA A 204 -1.17 17.96 10.07
CA ALA A 204 -2.04 16.87 10.49
C ALA A 204 -1.39 15.98 11.57
N GLY A 205 -0.12 15.64 11.37
CA GLY A 205 0.63 14.81 12.29
C GLY A 205 0.96 15.52 13.60
N ILE A 206 1.27 16.82 13.55
CA ILE A 206 1.49 17.65 14.76
C ILE A 206 0.20 17.72 15.58
N ILE A 207 -0.95 17.94 14.94
CA ILE A 207 -2.26 17.98 15.64
C ILE A 207 -2.57 16.63 16.29
N TYR A 208 -2.45 15.53 15.53
CA TYR A 208 -2.73 14.20 16.06
C TYR A 208 -1.83 13.87 17.25
N ARG A 209 -0.52 14.19 17.15
CA ARG A 209 0.42 13.99 18.25
C ARG A 209 0.00 14.74 19.50
N ASN A 210 -0.31 16.03 19.39
CA ASN A 210 -0.78 16.82 20.54
C ASN A 210 -2.03 16.21 21.19
N LEU A 211 -2.95 15.66 20.39
CA LEU A 211 -4.21 15.10 20.91
C LEU A 211 -4.08 13.72 21.56
N LYS A 212 -3.05 12.94 21.23
CA LYS A 212 -2.99 11.50 21.56
C LYS A 212 -1.65 11.02 22.09
N ILE A 213 -0.54 11.55 21.58
CA ILE A 213 0.81 11.01 21.77
C ILE A 213 1.67 11.87 22.68
N GLU A 214 1.89 13.13 22.31
CA GLU A 214 2.73 14.07 23.05
C GLU A 214 2.47 15.52 22.65
N PHE A 215 2.67 16.45 23.60
CA PHE A 215 2.66 17.88 23.30
C PHE A 215 3.83 18.22 22.37
N ASP A 216 3.53 18.88 21.26
CA ASP A 216 4.52 19.33 20.28
C ASP A 216 4.51 20.86 20.24
N PRO A 217 5.56 21.55 20.73
CA PRO A 217 5.64 23.01 20.80
C PRO A 217 5.41 23.71 19.46
N ARG A 218 5.64 23.01 18.34
CA ARG A 218 5.42 23.57 17.00
C ARG A 218 3.96 23.95 16.78
N ILE A 219 3.01 23.34 17.50
CA ILE A 219 1.58 23.66 17.38
C ILE A 219 1.26 25.11 17.75
N ASP A 220 2.05 25.74 18.63
CA ASP A 220 1.85 27.13 19.04
C ASP A 220 2.06 28.11 17.87
N HIS A 221 2.83 27.71 16.86
CA HIS A 221 3.11 28.52 15.67
C HIS A 221 2.13 28.28 14.51
N ILE A 222 1.30 27.23 14.59
CA ILE A 222 0.35 26.87 13.53
C ILE A 222 -0.93 27.68 13.71
N ARG A 223 -1.31 28.43 12.67
CA ARG A 223 -2.47 29.34 12.72
C ARG A 223 -3.78 28.72 12.24
N GLU A 224 -3.74 27.51 11.69
CA GLU A 224 -4.92 26.79 11.22
C GLU A 224 -5.90 26.55 12.37
N THR A 225 -7.21 26.75 12.12
CA THR A 225 -8.28 26.64 13.12
C THR A 225 -8.25 25.30 13.87
N ASN A 226 -8.03 24.19 13.17
CA ASN A 226 -7.97 22.85 13.78
C ASN A 226 -6.76 22.70 14.72
N ALA A 227 -5.61 23.30 14.39
CA ALA A 227 -4.43 23.26 15.23
C ALA A 227 -4.60 24.12 16.49
N VAL A 228 -5.15 25.33 16.33
CA VAL A 228 -5.45 26.22 17.45
C VAL A 228 -6.47 25.57 18.38
N PHE A 229 -7.50 24.91 17.84
CA PHE A 229 -8.49 24.19 18.63
C PHE A 229 -7.89 22.98 19.37
N ALA A 230 -7.05 22.19 18.71
CA ALA A 230 -6.37 21.08 19.37
C ALA A 230 -5.44 21.56 20.50
N ASN A 231 -4.71 22.64 20.28
CA ASN A 231 -3.87 23.25 21.30
C ASN A 231 -4.72 23.76 22.49
N ALA A 232 -5.82 24.46 22.22
CA ALA A 232 -6.74 24.94 23.26
C ALA A 232 -7.32 23.79 24.09
N TYR A 233 -7.71 22.70 23.43
CA TYR A 233 -8.23 21.50 24.07
C TYR A 233 -7.18 20.82 24.96
N VAL A 234 -5.95 20.63 24.47
CA VAL A 234 -4.86 19.99 25.22
C VAL A 234 -4.41 20.85 26.40
N SER A 235 -4.25 22.17 26.21
CA SER A 235 -3.95 23.11 27.30
C SER A 235 -5.01 23.08 28.40
N ASN A 236 -6.29 22.93 28.05
CA ASN A 236 -7.37 22.78 29.03
C ASN A 236 -7.19 21.49 29.87
N LEU A 237 -6.88 20.36 29.23
CA LEU A 237 -6.64 19.09 29.92
C LEU A 237 -5.40 19.13 30.82
N GLN A 238 -4.40 19.94 30.47
CA GLN A 238 -3.18 20.13 31.26
C GLN A 238 -3.35 21.13 32.42
N GLY A 239 -4.52 21.78 32.55
CA GLY A 239 -4.76 22.79 33.56
C GLY A 239 -4.19 24.17 33.23
N GLU A 240 -3.66 24.38 32.02
CA GLU A 240 -3.16 25.66 31.52
C GLU A 240 -4.32 26.57 31.08
N TRP A 241 -5.25 26.85 31.99
CA TRP A 241 -6.54 27.45 31.70
C TRP A 241 -6.44 28.83 31.04
N GLN A 242 -5.47 29.66 31.42
CA GLN A 242 -5.25 30.97 30.82
C GLN A 242 -4.82 30.86 29.35
N LYS A 243 -3.95 29.89 29.03
CA LYS A 243 -3.52 29.61 27.66
C LYS A 243 -4.72 29.09 26.85
N ALA A 244 -5.43 28.09 27.38
CA ALA A 244 -6.60 27.50 26.73
C ALA A 244 -7.68 28.55 26.42
N GLU A 245 -7.99 29.41 27.41
CA GLU A 245 -8.92 30.53 27.24
C GLU A 245 -8.48 31.47 26.12
N SER A 246 -7.23 31.90 26.12
CA SER A 246 -6.72 32.82 25.08
C SER A 246 -6.86 32.22 23.67
N LEU A 247 -6.66 30.91 23.54
CA LEU A 247 -6.78 30.19 22.27
C LEU A 247 -8.25 30.03 21.85
N TYR A 248 -9.17 29.75 22.77
CA TYR A 248 -10.61 29.71 22.48
C TYR A 248 -11.16 31.08 22.08
N LEU A 249 -10.76 32.15 22.77
CA LEU A 249 -11.12 33.51 22.40
C LEU A 249 -10.57 33.85 21.00
N LYS A 250 -9.33 33.47 20.69
CA LYS A 250 -8.75 33.65 19.36
C LYS A 250 -9.60 32.96 18.28
N LEU A 251 -10.04 31.72 18.51
CA LEU A 251 -10.93 31.00 17.58
C LEU A 251 -12.23 31.76 17.36
N ILE A 252 -12.91 32.15 18.45
CA ILE A 252 -14.15 32.93 18.41
C ILE A 252 -13.95 34.23 17.61
N HIS A 253 -12.85 34.95 17.83
CA HIS A 253 -12.54 36.20 17.13
C HIS A 253 -12.19 36.01 15.65
N THR A 254 -11.65 34.86 15.24
CA THR A 254 -11.37 34.56 13.82
C THR A 254 -12.63 34.31 12.99
N GLY A 255 -13.83 34.40 13.58
CA GLY A 255 -15.10 34.26 12.88
C GLY A 255 -15.51 32.80 12.64
N SER A 256 -14.80 31.83 13.22
CA SER A 256 -15.26 30.46 13.27
C SER A 256 -16.42 30.37 14.27
N ASP A 257 -17.65 30.50 13.77
CA ASP A 257 -18.89 30.51 14.56
C ASP A 257 -19.28 29.11 15.09
N ASP A 258 -18.29 28.37 15.58
CA ASP A 258 -18.47 27.00 16.05
C ASP A 258 -18.86 27.01 17.54
N PHE A 259 -20.04 26.46 17.83
CA PHE A 259 -20.58 26.35 19.19
C PHE A 259 -19.65 25.57 20.13
N MET A 260 -18.76 24.72 19.60
CA MET A 260 -17.80 23.95 20.38
C MET A 260 -16.84 24.85 21.18
N TYR A 261 -16.42 25.98 20.63
CA TYR A 261 -15.47 26.88 21.29
C TYR A 261 -16.10 27.61 22.47
N TYR A 262 -17.34 28.08 22.31
CA TYR A 262 -18.11 28.69 23.39
C TYR A 262 -18.36 27.70 24.52
N ASN A 263 -18.72 26.45 24.19
CA ASN A 263 -18.90 25.43 25.21
C ASN A 263 -17.62 25.17 25.99
N ASN A 264 -16.49 24.94 25.32
CA ASN A 264 -15.24 24.62 26.03
C ASN A 264 -14.69 25.83 26.81
N LEU A 265 -14.89 27.06 26.32
CA LEU A 265 -14.61 28.26 27.11
C LEU A 265 -15.50 28.34 28.36
N GLY A 266 -16.79 27.98 28.22
CA GLY A 266 -17.71 27.87 29.35
C GLY A 266 -17.25 26.82 30.38
N ASN A 267 -16.68 25.71 29.91
CA ASN A 267 -16.11 24.67 30.77
C ASN A 267 -14.94 25.22 31.62
N ILE A 268 -14.06 26.02 31.02
CA ILE A 268 -12.97 26.69 31.75
C ILE A 268 -13.55 27.63 32.82
N ARG A 269 -14.51 28.49 32.46
CA ARG A 269 -15.16 29.41 33.42
C ARG A 269 -15.86 28.66 34.55
N PHE A 270 -16.48 27.52 34.25
CA PHE A 270 -17.10 26.65 35.25
C PHE A 270 -16.08 26.06 36.24
N GLN A 271 -14.92 25.63 35.74
CA GLN A 271 -13.82 25.11 36.56
C GLN A 271 -13.25 26.20 37.47
N LEU A 272 -13.13 27.44 36.98
CA LEU A 272 -12.72 28.61 37.76
C LEU A 272 -13.78 29.10 38.78
N GLY A 273 -14.98 28.51 38.77
CA GLY A 273 -16.08 28.90 39.68
C GLY A 273 -16.88 30.12 39.22
N GLU A 274 -16.60 30.65 38.03
CA GLU A 274 -17.30 31.79 37.44
C GLU A 274 -18.61 31.36 36.77
N LEU A 275 -19.57 30.93 37.58
CA LEU A 275 -20.76 30.22 37.09
C LEU A 275 -21.65 31.09 36.19
N TYR A 276 -21.74 32.40 36.40
CA TYR A 276 -22.52 33.30 35.53
C TYR A 276 -21.90 33.43 34.13
N SER A 277 -20.57 33.57 34.06
CA SER A 277 -19.83 33.61 32.79
C SER A 277 -20.01 32.29 32.04
N ALA A 278 -19.88 31.16 32.74
CA ALA A 278 -20.09 29.83 32.17
C ALA A 278 -21.52 29.63 31.64
N GLU A 279 -22.53 30.07 32.38
CA GLU A 279 -23.94 30.03 31.95
C GLU A 279 -24.15 30.79 30.64
N SER A 280 -23.61 32.01 30.54
CA SER A 280 -23.72 32.83 29.33
C SER A 280 -23.10 32.13 28.10
N LEU A 281 -21.93 31.53 28.27
CA LEU A 281 -21.20 30.83 27.20
C LEU A 281 -21.91 29.56 26.77
N TYR A 282 -22.43 28.78 27.71
CA TYR A 282 -23.22 27.59 27.37
C TYR A 282 -24.54 27.95 26.69
N LEU A 283 -25.20 29.05 27.07
CA LEU A 283 -26.41 29.52 26.38
C LEU A 283 -26.10 29.90 24.93
N ILE A 284 -24.98 30.60 24.68
CA ILE A 284 -24.53 30.90 23.31
C ILE A 284 -24.26 29.61 22.53
N ALA A 285 -23.53 28.65 23.13
CA ALA A 285 -23.28 27.37 22.50
C ALA A 285 -24.58 26.60 22.20
N ALA A 286 -25.54 26.60 23.13
CA ALA A 286 -26.84 25.94 22.98
C ALA A 286 -27.66 26.57 21.84
N GLN A 287 -27.69 27.91 21.74
CA GLN A 287 -28.38 28.65 20.68
C GLN A 287 -27.79 28.35 19.30
N LYS A 288 -26.47 28.26 19.20
CA LYS A 288 -25.76 27.95 17.95
C LYS A 288 -25.80 26.45 17.60
N SER A 289 -26.00 25.57 18.59
CA SER A 289 -26.08 24.13 18.36
C SER A 289 -27.46 23.72 17.81
N HIS A 290 -27.51 23.26 16.55
CA HIS A 290 -28.77 22.75 15.98
C HIS A 290 -29.09 21.32 16.40
N ARG A 291 -28.06 20.48 16.58
CA ARG A 291 -28.23 19.02 16.82
C ARG A 291 -27.57 18.51 18.09
N SER A 292 -26.56 19.21 18.61
CA SER A 292 -25.84 18.72 19.80
C SER A 292 -26.66 18.96 21.06
N GLY A 293 -26.76 17.92 21.90
CA GLY A 293 -27.31 18.04 23.26
C GLY A 293 -26.25 18.34 24.33
N ILE A 294 -24.96 18.30 23.99
CA ILE A 294 -23.86 18.51 24.96
C ILE A 294 -23.93 19.87 25.66
N PRO A 295 -24.19 21.01 24.98
CA PRO A 295 -24.31 22.29 25.67
C PRO A 295 -25.44 22.30 26.71
N PHE A 296 -26.54 21.59 26.43
CA PHE A 296 -27.65 21.43 27.37
C PHE A 296 -27.28 20.50 28.54
N GLN A 297 -26.49 19.46 28.31
CA GLN A 297 -25.96 18.63 29.40
C GLN A 297 -25.09 19.47 30.35
N ASN A 298 -24.21 20.32 29.80
CA ASN A 298 -23.36 21.21 30.58
C ASN A 298 -24.15 22.29 31.33
N LEU A 299 -25.20 22.86 30.72
CA LEU A 299 -26.16 23.73 31.41
C LEU A 299 -26.85 23.02 32.56
N GLY A 300 -27.32 21.79 32.34
CA GLY A 300 -27.97 20.97 33.38
C GLY A 300 -27.07 20.75 34.59
N ASN A 301 -25.81 20.39 34.35
CA ASN A 301 -24.77 20.24 35.37
C ASN A 301 -24.44 21.56 36.08
N LEU A 302 -24.38 22.66 35.32
CA LEU A 302 -24.16 24.00 35.89
C LEU A 302 -25.29 24.41 36.83
N TYR A 303 -26.54 24.23 36.42
CA TYR A 303 -27.70 24.54 37.25
C TYR A 303 -27.79 23.65 38.49
N LEU A 304 -27.39 22.38 38.38
CA LEU A 304 -27.29 21.50 39.53
C LEU A 304 -26.28 22.04 40.56
N LYS A 305 -25.10 22.50 40.11
CA LYS A 305 -24.10 23.15 40.97
C LYS A 305 -24.61 24.46 41.62
N GLN A 306 -25.52 25.17 40.95
CA GLN A 306 -26.20 26.36 41.47
C GLN A 306 -27.46 26.06 42.30
N LEU A 307 -27.83 24.78 42.51
CA LEU A 307 -29.08 24.34 43.18
C LEU A 307 -30.38 24.79 42.48
N ARG A 308 -30.32 25.02 41.17
CA ARG A 308 -31.44 25.39 40.29
C ARG A 308 -32.05 24.14 39.64
N PHE A 309 -32.78 23.37 40.44
CA PHE A 309 -33.22 22.02 40.07
C PHE A 309 -34.21 21.99 38.88
N LEU A 310 -35.09 23.00 38.76
CA LEU A 310 -36.08 23.06 37.67
C LEU A 310 -35.40 23.27 36.32
N GLU A 311 -34.47 24.22 36.23
CA GLU A 311 -33.69 24.50 35.03
C GLU A 311 -32.77 23.34 34.69
N SER A 312 -32.14 22.72 35.70
CA SER A 312 -31.32 21.53 35.52
C SER A 312 -32.10 20.40 34.85
N SER A 313 -33.28 20.03 35.41
CA SER A 313 -34.16 18.99 34.88
C SER A 313 -34.60 19.28 33.44
N ARG A 314 -34.97 20.54 33.14
CA ARG A 314 -35.35 20.97 31.79
C ARG A 314 -34.20 20.77 30.78
N ASN A 315 -32.98 21.15 31.16
CA ASN A 315 -31.83 21.04 30.27
C ASN A 315 -31.39 19.59 30.04
N PHE A 316 -31.42 18.74 31.08
CA PHE A 316 -31.16 17.31 30.90
C PHE A 316 -32.19 16.63 29.99
N LYS A 317 -33.47 17.04 30.05
CA LYS A 317 -34.49 16.56 29.12
C LYS A 317 -34.13 16.88 27.67
N ILE A 318 -33.76 18.14 27.38
CA ILE A 318 -33.33 18.57 26.03
C ILE A 318 -32.06 17.83 25.59
N ALA A 319 -31.09 17.68 26.50
CA ALA A 319 -29.85 16.96 26.23
C ALA A 319 -30.13 15.52 25.79
N ARG A 320 -31.05 14.82 26.50
CA ARG A 320 -31.48 13.46 26.17
C ARG A 320 -32.21 13.38 24.83
N GLU A 321 -33.12 14.30 24.55
CA GLU A 321 -33.83 14.39 23.26
C GLU A 321 -32.86 14.57 22.08
N ARG A 322 -31.70 15.18 22.33
CA ARG A 322 -30.61 15.37 21.36
C ARG A 322 -29.48 14.33 21.50
N SER A 323 -29.76 13.19 22.12
CA SER A 323 -28.83 12.06 22.25
C SER A 323 -27.50 12.40 22.93
N ALA A 324 -27.47 13.37 23.84
CA ALA A 324 -26.28 13.64 24.64
C ALA A 324 -26.04 12.53 25.66
N PRO A 325 -24.77 12.24 26.00
CA PRO A 325 -24.44 11.32 27.08
C PRO A 325 -24.85 11.94 28.42
N GLN A 326 -25.54 11.15 29.25
CA GLN A 326 -25.95 11.56 30.60
C GLN A 326 -24.80 11.34 31.57
N LEU A 327 -24.02 12.39 31.79
CA LEU A 327 -22.84 12.38 32.64
C LEU A 327 -22.95 13.50 33.67
N ASP A 328 -22.72 13.16 34.94
CA ASP A 328 -22.63 14.10 36.07
C ASP A 328 -21.27 14.81 36.11
N LYS A 329 -20.77 15.17 34.92
CA LYS A 329 -19.55 15.96 34.72
C LYS A 329 -19.69 16.80 33.47
N ILE A 330 -18.99 17.93 33.48
CA ILE A 330 -18.88 18.80 32.31
C ILE A 330 -18.19 18.06 31.16
N ILE A 331 -18.68 18.27 29.94
CA ILE A 331 -18.23 17.60 28.72
C ILE A 331 -17.54 18.62 27.81
N ASP A 332 -16.29 18.36 27.48
CA ASP A 332 -15.55 19.07 26.45
C ASP A 332 -15.87 18.53 25.06
N PHE A 333 -15.91 19.43 24.07
CA PHE A 333 -15.81 19.05 22.67
C PHE A 333 -14.35 18.79 22.31
N LYS A 334 -14.09 17.57 21.81
CA LYS A 334 -12.79 17.21 21.24
C LYS A 334 -12.74 17.63 19.76
N PRO A 335 -11.59 18.09 19.26
CA PRO A 335 -11.37 18.25 17.81
C PRO A 335 -11.66 16.97 17.03
N VAL A 336 -12.29 17.13 15.87
CA VAL A 336 -12.73 16.01 15.03
C VAL A 336 -11.56 15.45 14.22
N GLU A 337 -11.19 14.19 14.45
CA GLU A 337 -10.04 13.54 13.79
C GLU A 337 -10.22 13.43 12.26
N SER A 338 -11.46 13.35 11.75
CA SER A 338 -11.71 13.31 10.30
C SER A 338 -11.31 14.60 9.58
N SER A 339 -11.24 15.72 10.29
CA SER A 339 -10.78 17.00 9.72
C SER A 339 -9.30 16.98 9.36
N LEU A 340 -8.51 16.09 9.98
CA LEU A 340 -7.07 15.98 9.76
C LEU A 340 -6.71 15.53 8.34
N TRP A 341 -7.62 14.80 7.68
CA TRP A 341 -7.44 14.34 6.29
C TRP A 341 -7.18 15.49 5.31
N SER A 342 -7.77 16.66 5.55
CA SER A 342 -7.56 17.85 4.72
C SER A 342 -6.10 18.31 4.70
N ASN A 343 -5.37 18.05 5.79
CA ASN A 343 -4.00 18.49 6.00
C ASN A 343 -2.97 17.39 5.67
N VAL A 344 -3.41 16.23 5.17
CA VAL A 344 -2.51 15.15 4.74
C VAL A 344 -1.90 15.45 3.37
N PHE A 345 -2.69 15.97 2.43
CA PHE A 345 -2.33 16.05 1.01
C PHE A 345 -2.03 17.48 0.51
N MET A 346 -1.34 18.29 1.31
CA MET A 346 -0.87 19.59 0.84
C MET A 346 0.25 19.40 -0.18
N LEU A 347 0.02 19.83 -1.42
CA LEU A 347 0.88 19.59 -2.59
C LEU A 347 2.19 20.39 -2.53
N ASP A 348 3.08 20.05 -1.60
CA ASP A 348 4.46 20.48 -1.63
C ASP A 348 5.26 19.52 -2.53
N LEU A 349 5.43 19.93 -3.79
CA LEU A 349 6.21 19.19 -4.80
C LEU A 349 7.72 19.28 -4.51
N ARG A 350 8.18 18.66 -3.41
CA ARG A 350 9.60 18.46 -3.15
C ARG A 350 10.00 17.07 -3.67
N PHE A 351 10.53 17.05 -4.89
CA PHE A 351 10.87 15.81 -5.58
C PHE A 351 12.13 15.17 -5.00
N PRO A 352 12.08 13.91 -4.52
CA PRO A 352 13.31 13.15 -4.33
C PRO A 352 13.95 12.84 -5.69
N LEU A 353 15.29 12.83 -5.75
CA LEU A 353 16.11 12.61 -6.97
C LEU A 353 15.72 11.36 -7.80
N ILE A 354 15.02 10.40 -7.19
CA ILE A 354 14.62 9.11 -7.78
C ILE A 354 13.48 9.27 -8.80
N PHE A 355 12.68 10.34 -8.72
CA PHE A 355 11.53 10.62 -9.60
C PHE A 355 11.67 11.99 -10.27
N SER A 356 12.77 12.18 -10.98
CA SER A 356 13.00 13.37 -11.77
C SER A 356 11.91 13.54 -12.85
N PRO A 357 11.43 14.77 -13.12
CA PRO A 357 10.50 15.05 -14.23
C PRO A 357 10.99 14.51 -15.58
N TYR A 358 12.29 14.32 -15.75
CA TYR A 358 12.88 13.69 -16.94
C TYR A 358 12.44 12.23 -17.14
N ILE A 359 12.26 11.44 -16.07
CA ILE A 359 11.81 10.04 -16.17
C ILE A 359 10.34 10.01 -16.64
N VAL A 360 9.51 10.91 -16.10
CA VAL A 360 8.10 11.05 -16.51
C VAL A 360 8.02 11.45 -17.98
N LEU A 361 8.81 12.46 -18.39
CA LEU A 361 8.88 12.89 -19.79
C LEU A 361 9.29 11.74 -20.71
N PHE A 362 10.31 10.96 -20.33
CA PHE A 362 10.79 9.84 -21.13
C PHE A 362 9.75 8.71 -21.25
N ALA A 363 9.05 8.38 -20.15
CA ALA A 363 7.96 7.41 -20.17
C ALA A 363 6.77 7.89 -21.03
N VAL A 364 6.45 9.20 -21.02
CA VAL A 364 5.44 9.79 -21.92
C VAL A 364 5.87 9.70 -23.37
N ILE A 365 7.13 10.00 -23.69
CA ILE A 365 7.67 9.86 -25.05
C ILE A 365 7.54 8.42 -25.54
N ILE A 366 7.93 7.43 -24.73
CA ILE A 366 7.81 6.01 -25.08
C ILE A 366 6.35 5.59 -25.25
N TYR A 367 5.46 6.09 -24.41
CA TYR A 367 4.02 5.87 -24.55
C TYR A 367 3.48 6.38 -25.89
N LEU A 368 3.87 7.60 -26.29
CA LEU A 368 3.48 8.22 -27.56
C LEU A 368 4.09 7.50 -28.77
N LEU A 369 5.38 7.13 -28.69
CA LEU A 369 6.06 6.33 -29.72
C LEU A 369 5.33 5.00 -29.99
N GLY A 370 4.71 4.41 -28.97
CA GLY A 370 3.91 3.20 -29.11
C GLY A 370 2.70 3.31 -30.07
N PHE A 371 2.22 4.53 -30.37
CA PHE A 371 1.17 4.79 -31.35
C PHE A 371 1.71 4.99 -32.77
N VAL A 372 2.93 5.55 -32.90
CA VAL A 372 3.50 5.98 -34.18
C VAL A 372 4.29 4.85 -34.85
N ILE A 373 4.99 4.03 -34.09
CA ILE A 373 5.90 3.01 -34.63
C ILE A 373 5.10 1.90 -35.34
N ALA A 374 5.15 1.85 -36.67
CA ALA A 374 4.66 0.72 -37.44
C ALA A 374 5.49 -0.55 -37.15
N PRO A 375 4.89 -1.75 -37.07
CA PRO A 375 5.64 -2.98 -36.83
C PRO A 375 6.64 -3.23 -37.98
N VAL A 376 7.90 -3.45 -37.63
CA VAL A 376 9.00 -3.59 -38.60
C VAL A 376 8.89 -4.90 -39.39
N SER A 377 8.30 -5.94 -38.80
CA SER A 377 8.10 -7.21 -39.51
C SER A 377 6.88 -7.99 -38.99
N THR A 378 6.20 -8.67 -39.92
CA THR A 378 5.29 -9.78 -39.57
C THR A 378 6.16 -10.93 -39.06
N ILE A 379 6.05 -11.25 -37.78
CA ILE A 379 6.81 -12.32 -37.15
C ILE A 379 6.40 -13.65 -37.79
N ASN A 380 7.32 -14.29 -38.50
CA ASN A 380 7.12 -15.64 -39.03
C ASN A 380 7.97 -16.61 -38.20
N PHE A 381 7.32 -17.59 -37.57
CA PHE A 381 8.01 -18.70 -36.92
C PHE A 381 7.87 -19.97 -37.76
N CYS A 382 8.88 -20.84 -37.69
CA CYS A 382 8.81 -22.16 -38.30
C CYS A 382 7.75 -23.02 -37.61
N SER A 383 6.85 -23.56 -38.42
CA SER A 383 5.77 -24.45 -37.95
C SER A 383 6.28 -25.74 -37.27
N LEU A 384 7.51 -26.16 -37.57
CA LEU A 384 8.11 -27.39 -37.02
C LEU A 384 9.01 -27.12 -35.82
N CYS A 385 10.05 -26.32 -35.99
CA CYS A 385 11.04 -26.11 -34.94
C CYS A 385 10.83 -24.82 -34.12
N GLY A 386 9.97 -23.91 -34.58
CA GLY A 386 9.74 -22.61 -33.93
C GLY A 386 10.86 -21.60 -34.09
N ALA A 387 11.86 -21.85 -34.94
CA ALA A 387 12.89 -20.87 -35.27
C ALA A 387 12.28 -19.66 -36.00
N PRO A 388 12.82 -18.44 -35.80
CA PRO A 388 12.42 -17.27 -36.58
C PRO A 388 12.71 -17.49 -38.08
N ILE A 389 11.85 -16.93 -38.94
CA ILE A 389 11.95 -16.97 -40.39
C ILE A 389 11.94 -15.54 -40.94
N SER A 390 12.93 -15.19 -41.75
CA SER A 390 12.93 -13.97 -42.55
C SER A 390 12.28 -14.19 -43.92
N LYS A 391 11.86 -13.11 -44.61
CA LYS A 391 11.22 -13.21 -45.94
C LYS A 391 12.08 -13.98 -46.95
N GLU A 392 13.40 -13.85 -46.85
CA GLU A 392 14.37 -14.45 -47.77
C GLU A 392 14.70 -15.93 -47.44
N THR A 393 14.52 -16.35 -46.19
CA THR A 393 14.84 -17.71 -45.72
C THR A 393 13.63 -18.63 -45.61
N ARG A 394 12.45 -18.15 -46.04
CA ARG A 394 11.18 -18.87 -45.99
C ARG A 394 11.11 -19.94 -47.08
N ILE A 395 10.93 -21.18 -46.66
CA ILE A 395 10.52 -22.27 -47.55
C ILE A 395 9.05 -22.55 -47.24
N SER A 396 8.15 -22.30 -48.20
CA SER A 396 6.70 -22.49 -48.05
C SER A 396 6.20 -23.70 -48.85
N ASP A 397 5.32 -24.47 -48.22
CA ASP A 397 4.51 -25.52 -48.84
C ASP A 397 3.04 -25.14 -48.53
N GLU A 398 2.13 -25.21 -49.50
CA GLU A 398 0.76 -24.61 -49.65
C GLU A 398 0.01 -23.98 -48.44
N GLN A 399 0.25 -24.38 -47.18
CA GLN A 399 -0.29 -23.74 -45.96
C GLN A 399 0.72 -23.52 -44.80
N ARG A 400 1.98 -23.94 -44.90
CA ARG A 400 2.97 -23.90 -43.79
C ARG A 400 4.30 -23.29 -44.22
N SER A 401 4.86 -22.44 -43.36
CA SER A 401 6.21 -21.89 -43.49
C SER A 401 7.22 -22.68 -42.66
N TYR A 402 8.33 -23.03 -43.29
CA TYR A 402 9.47 -23.71 -42.68
C TYR A 402 10.71 -22.83 -42.73
N CYS A 403 11.57 -22.94 -41.72
CA CYS A 403 12.90 -22.33 -41.77
C CYS A 403 13.81 -23.11 -42.74
N LYS A 404 14.88 -22.48 -43.23
CA LYS A 404 15.86 -23.07 -44.14
C LYS A 404 16.30 -24.49 -43.74
N ASN A 405 16.68 -24.70 -42.48
CA ASN A 405 17.14 -26.01 -42.00
C ASN A 405 16.04 -27.09 -41.98
N CYS A 406 14.80 -26.72 -41.66
CA CYS A 406 13.68 -27.66 -41.68
C CYS A 406 13.21 -27.94 -43.11
N GLY A 407 13.15 -26.91 -43.97
CA GLY A 407 12.76 -27.06 -45.37
C GLY A 407 13.75 -27.93 -46.15
N ILE A 408 15.07 -27.74 -45.98
CA ILE A 408 16.09 -28.59 -46.60
C ILE A 408 15.91 -30.05 -46.17
N LYS A 409 15.73 -30.32 -44.86
CA LYS A 409 15.51 -31.70 -44.35
C LYS A 409 14.26 -32.35 -44.93
N LEU A 410 13.22 -31.58 -45.23
CA LEU A 410 12.00 -32.07 -45.86
C LEU A 410 12.18 -32.32 -47.35
N GLN A 411 12.92 -31.46 -48.05
CA GLN A 411 13.22 -31.61 -49.48
C GLN A 411 14.18 -32.78 -49.75
N THR A 412 15.06 -33.12 -48.80
CA THR A 412 15.98 -34.26 -48.92
C THR A 412 15.34 -35.63 -48.65
N ALA A 413 14.08 -35.69 -48.22
CA ALA A 413 13.39 -36.96 -47.95
C ALA A 413 12.96 -37.62 -49.28
N ARG A 414 13.45 -38.85 -49.54
CA ARG A 414 13.14 -39.60 -50.78
C ARG A 414 11.73 -40.21 -50.80
N ASP A 415 11.15 -40.53 -49.63
CA ASP A 415 9.85 -41.19 -49.48
C ASP A 415 8.94 -40.49 -48.45
N ASP A 416 7.62 -40.58 -48.63
CA ASP A 416 6.62 -40.00 -47.70
C ASP A 416 6.69 -40.58 -46.28
N LYS A 417 7.04 -41.87 -46.14
CA LYS A 417 7.31 -42.50 -44.82
C LYS A 417 8.51 -41.87 -44.12
N THR A 418 9.53 -41.50 -44.87
CA THR A 418 10.76 -40.88 -44.33
C THR A 418 10.48 -39.43 -43.95
N LYS A 419 9.70 -38.71 -44.78
CA LYS A 419 9.23 -37.34 -44.50
C LYS A 419 8.40 -37.27 -43.22
N THR A 420 7.42 -38.17 -43.05
CA THR A 420 6.58 -38.23 -41.83
C THR A 420 7.37 -38.58 -40.57
N ARG A 421 8.36 -39.47 -40.66
CA ARG A 421 9.25 -39.78 -39.52
C ARG A 421 10.11 -38.58 -39.11
N ILE A 422 10.69 -37.86 -40.07
CA ILE A 422 11.50 -36.65 -39.82
C ILE A 422 10.63 -35.54 -39.22
N LEU A 423 9.42 -35.35 -39.74
CA LEU A 423 8.43 -34.39 -39.20
C LEU A 423 8.14 -34.68 -37.72
N LYS A 424 7.79 -35.94 -37.43
CA LYS A 424 7.47 -36.38 -36.06
C LYS A 424 8.66 -36.19 -35.11
N GLN A 425 9.87 -36.56 -35.54
CA GLN A 425 11.08 -36.40 -34.71
C GLN A 425 11.38 -34.94 -34.39
N ILE A 426 11.22 -34.02 -35.35
CA ILE A 426 11.45 -32.58 -35.13
C ILE A 426 10.36 -32.00 -34.23
N GLN A 427 9.10 -32.40 -34.44
CA GLN A 427 7.96 -31.98 -33.62
C GLN A 427 8.11 -32.46 -32.18
N ASP A 428 8.39 -33.75 -31.96
CA ASP A 428 8.58 -34.32 -30.62
C ASP A 428 9.71 -33.61 -29.87
N ARG A 429 10.83 -33.32 -30.55
CA ARG A 429 11.93 -32.54 -29.97
C ARG A 429 11.51 -31.11 -29.64
N SER A 430 10.81 -30.43 -30.54
CA SER A 430 10.30 -29.07 -30.31
C SER A 430 9.32 -29.02 -29.14
N ASP A 431 8.42 -30.00 -29.06
CA ASP A 431 7.40 -30.11 -28.01
C ASP A 431 8.05 -30.40 -26.65
N LEU A 432 9.06 -31.26 -26.60
CA LEU A 432 9.86 -31.50 -25.39
C LEU A 432 10.49 -30.21 -24.86
N TRP A 433 11.18 -29.45 -25.71
CA TRP A 433 11.79 -28.18 -25.31
C TRP A 433 10.75 -27.13 -24.90
N THR A 434 9.59 -27.14 -25.54
CA THR A 434 8.47 -26.26 -25.22
C THR A 434 7.90 -26.58 -23.83
N ARG A 435 7.75 -27.87 -23.50
CA ARG A 435 7.36 -28.34 -22.16
C ARG A 435 8.40 -27.99 -21.11
N ILE A 436 9.69 -28.24 -21.38
CA ILE A 436 10.78 -27.91 -20.46
C ILE A 436 10.78 -26.41 -20.12
N ARG A 437 10.70 -25.53 -21.13
CA ARG A 437 10.60 -24.07 -20.91
C ARG A 437 9.35 -23.72 -20.11
N GLY A 438 8.23 -24.38 -20.39
CA GLY A 438 6.98 -24.23 -19.65
C GLY A 438 7.14 -24.56 -18.15
N VAL A 439 7.77 -25.68 -17.82
CA VAL A 439 8.05 -26.05 -16.42
C VAL A 439 8.97 -25.04 -15.75
N ILE A 440 10.08 -24.66 -16.39
CA ILE A 440 11.03 -23.68 -15.84
C ILE A 440 10.34 -22.35 -15.53
N PHE A 441 9.58 -21.81 -16.49
CA PHE A 441 8.87 -20.55 -16.29
C PHE A 441 7.80 -20.62 -15.21
N THR A 442 7.12 -21.76 -15.06
CA THR A 442 6.12 -21.95 -14.00
C THR A 442 6.75 -21.98 -12.62
N ILE A 443 7.94 -22.59 -12.48
CA ILE A 443 8.71 -22.63 -11.23
C ILE A 443 9.18 -21.23 -10.83
N ILE A 444 9.63 -20.43 -11.80
CA ILE A 444 10.05 -19.03 -11.54
C ILE A 444 8.86 -18.21 -11.06
N LEU A 445 7.77 -18.20 -11.82
CA LEU A 445 6.52 -17.58 -11.40
C LEU A 445 5.32 -18.18 -12.13
N PRO A 446 4.26 -18.59 -11.41
CA PRO A 446 3.01 -19.00 -12.03
C PRO A 446 2.47 -17.89 -12.94
N GLY A 447 1.98 -18.26 -14.13
CA GLY A 447 1.47 -17.30 -15.13
C GLY A 447 2.45 -16.97 -16.26
N PHE A 448 3.76 -17.15 -16.06
CA PHE A 448 4.77 -16.79 -17.07
C PHE A 448 4.61 -17.55 -18.39
N VAL A 449 4.30 -18.84 -18.30
CA VAL A 449 4.09 -19.71 -19.45
C VAL A 449 2.94 -19.22 -20.33
N GLN A 450 1.84 -18.82 -19.71
CA GLN A 450 0.66 -18.32 -20.39
C GLN A 450 0.98 -17.02 -21.13
N ILE A 451 1.77 -16.12 -20.52
CA ILE A 451 2.26 -14.89 -21.18
C ILE A 451 3.15 -15.25 -22.38
N TYR A 452 4.09 -16.18 -22.20
CA TYR A 452 5.00 -16.62 -23.26
C TYR A 452 4.26 -17.16 -24.50
N PHE A 453 3.16 -17.91 -24.30
CA PHE A 453 2.31 -18.41 -25.40
C PHE A 453 1.24 -17.41 -25.87
N GLY A 454 1.28 -16.15 -25.44
CA GLY A 454 0.38 -15.09 -25.91
C GLY A 454 -0.98 -15.02 -25.19
N ARG A 455 -1.25 -15.87 -24.20
CA ARG A 455 -2.45 -15.78 -23.34
C ARG A 455 -2.23 -14.80 -22.18
N ILE A 456 -1.97 -13.54 -22.52
CA ILE A 456 -1.48 -12.50 -21.58
C ILE A 456 -2.42 -12.31 -20.39
N LEU A 457 -3.73 -12.13 -20.60
CA LEU A 457 -4.67 -11.87 -19.52
C LEU A 457 -4.69 -13.00 -18.48
N LYS A 458 -4.73 -14.26 -18.94
CA LYS A 458 -4.70 -15.42 -18.05
C LYS A 458 -3.39 -15.52 -17.29
N GLY A 459 -2.27 -15.29 -17.96
CA GLY A 459 -0.96 -15.30 -17.33
C GLY A 459 -0.76 -14.19 -16.31
N PHE A 460 -1.22 -12.98 -16.62
CA PHE A 460 -1.19 -11.84 -15.71
C PHE A 460 -2.00 -12.12 -14.44
N LEU A 461 -3.26 -12.56 -14.57
CA LEU A 461 -4.10 -12.91 -13.42
C LEU A 461 -3.49 -14.03 -12.56
N LEU A 462 -2.92 -15.06 -13.20
CA LEU A 462 -2.23 -16.16 -12.50
C LEU A 462 -0.94 -15.71 -11.80
N SER A 463 -0.28 -14.65 -12.29
CA SER A 463 0.94 -14.10 -11.68
C SER A 463 0.69 -13.16 -10.52
N LEU A 464 -0.46 -12.46 -10.49
CA LEU A 464 -0.76 -11.46 -9.47
C LEU A 464 -0.89 -12.07 -8.08
N LEU A 465 -1.63 -13.17 -7.94
CA LEU A 465 -1.91 -13.76 -6.62
C LEU A 465 -0.63 -14.31 -5.94
N PRO A 466 0.24 -15.09 -6.63
CA PRO A 466 1.54 -15.47 -6.08
C PRO A 466 2.43 -14.28 -5.77
N LEU A 467 2.52 -13.27 -6.64
CA LEU A 467 3.33 -12.08 -6.37
C LEU A 467 2.84 -11.31 -5.14
N PHE A 468 1.52 -11.16 -4.98
CA PHE A 468 0.93 -10.57 -3.79
C PHE A 468 1.28 -11.37 -2.53
N SER A 469 1.19 -12.69 -2.63
CA SER A 469 1.51 -13.63 -1.55
C SER A 469 2.99 -13.59 -1.16
N TYR A 470 3.89 -13.58 -2.15
CA TYR A 470 5.32 -13.42 -1.94
C TYR A 470 5.65 -12.06 -1.30
N MET A 471 4.99 -10.99 -1.74
CA MET A 471 5.20 -9.65 -1.18
C MET A 471 4.76 -9.57 0.27
N LEU A 472 3.64 -10.18 0.65
CA LEU A 472 3.21 -10.26 2.05
C LEU A 472 4.20 -11.06 2.90
N ILE A 473 4.70 -12.21 2.42
CA ILE A 473 5.69 -13.01 3.15
C ILE A 473 7.03 -12.27 3.27
N TYR A 474 7.50 -11.63 2.20
CA TYR A 474 8.78 -10.92 2.18
C TYR A 474 8.75 -9.66 3.03
N LEU A 475 7.65 -8.89 2.93
CA LEU A 475 7.36 -7.75 3.80
C LEU A 475 6.66 -8.22 5.08
N ALA A 476 7.13 -9.30 5.69
CA ALA A 476 6.66 -9.78 7.00
C ALA A 476 6.61 -8.67 8.06
N ARG A 477 7.28 -7.53 7.79
CA ARG A 477 7.02 -6.23 8.38
C ARG A 477 6.49 -5.26 7.32
N PRO A 478 5.44 -4.48 7.65
CA PRO A 478 4.87 -3.51 6.73
C PRO A 478 5.93 -2.47 6.32
N PRO A 479 6.00 -2.11 5.03
CA PRO A 479 7.00 -1.19 4.51
C PRO A 479 6.89 0.21 5.13
N LEU A 480 5.68 0.68 5.42
CA LEU A 480 5.47 1.91 6.17
C LEU A 480 5.36 1.56 7.65
N VAL A 481 6.40 1.89 8.41
CA VAL A 481 6.43 1.72 9.86
C VAL A 481 6.22 3.09 10.51
N SER A 482 5.21 3.18 11.39
CA SER A 482 5.07 4.32 12.28
C SER A 482 6.21 4.27 13.30
N PRO A 483 6.89 5.39 13.62
CA PRO A 483 7.97 5.40 14.62
C PRO A 483 7.50 5.01 16.04
N PHE A 484 6.18 4.88 16.24
CA PHE A 484 5.56 4.55 17.51
C PHE A 484 5.07 3.10 17.61
N TRP A 485 5.08 2.34 16.51
CA TRP A 485 4.52 0.98 16.48
C TRP A 485 5.62 -0.04 16.24
N GLN A 486 5.67 -1.06 17.09
CA GLN A 486 6.47 -2.26 16.89
C GLN A 486 5.58 -3.36 16.36
N THR A 487 5.53 -3.49 15.04
CA THR A 487 4.77 -4.56 14.41
C THR A 487 5.42 -5.91 14.76
N PRO A 488 4.68 -6.85 15.37
CA PRO A 488 5.20 -8.18 15.65
C PRO A 488 5.67 -8.87 14.36
N ASP A 489 6.60 -9.82 14.49
CA ASP A 489 7.00 -10.65 13.36
C ASP A 489 5.83 -11.55 12.93
N LEU A 490 5.21 -11.22 11.81
CA LEU A 490 4.08 -11.94 11.23
C LEU A 490 4.53 -13.09 10.31
N SER A 491 5.84 -13.25 10.07
CA SER A 491 6.38 -14.24 9.12
C SER A 491 5.82 -15.65 9.30
N PRO A 492 5.75 -16.28 10.49
CA PRO A 492 5.29 -17.67 10.59
C PRO A 492 3.80 -17.83 10.22
N LEU A 493 2.97 -16.83 10.51
CA LEU A 493 1.54 -16.86 10.21
C LEU A 493 1.30 -16.62 8.71
N LEU A 494 2.02 -15.65 8.13
CA LEU A 494 1.94 -15.34 6.70
C LEU A 494 2.44 -16.51 5.84
N ILE A 495 3.54 -17.15 6.23
CA ILE A 495 4.07 -18.34 5.55
C ILE A 495 3.01 -19.46 5.51
N ARG A 496 2.37 -19.77 6.64
CA ARG A 496 1.32 -20.81 6.71
C ARG A 496 0.10 -20.47 5.87
N ALA A 497 -0.30 -19.20 5.83
CA ALA A 497 -1.48 -18.76 5.08
C ALA A 497 -1.24 -18.71 3.57
N PHE A 498 -0.07 -18.21 3.14
CA PHE A 498 0.16 -17.83 1.74
C PHE A 498 0.95 -18.85 0.92
N ILE A 499 1.76 -19.73 1.52
CA ILE A 499 2.42 -20.81 0.78
C ILE A 499 1.42 -21.72 0.06
N PRO A 500 0.32 -22.19 0.68
CA PRO A 500 -0.67 -23.02 -0.01
C PRO A 500 -1.27 -22.35 -1.24
N ILE A 501 -1.47 -21.03 -1.18
CA ILE A 501 -1.99 -20.22 -2.29
C ILE A 501 -0.99 -20.21 -3.46
N ILE A 502 0.28 -19.98 -3.17
CA ILE A 502 1.37 -20.02 -4.16
C ILE A 502 1.45 -21.40 -4.82
N VAL A 503 1.45 -22.46 -4.02
CA VAL A 503 1.52 -23.85 -4.50
C VAL A 503 0.30 -24.19 -5.35
N GLY A 504 -0.90 -23.79 -4.93
CA GLY A 504 -2.13 -23.96 -5.72
C GLY A 504 -2.04 -23.28 -7.09
N CYS A 505 -1.53 -22.05 -7.14
CA CYS A 505 -1.29 -21.34 -8.40
C CYS A 505 -0.25 -22.04 -9.28
N MET A 506 0.83 -22.56 -8.69
CA MET A 506 1.84 -23.35 -9.41
C MET A 506 1.23 -24.61 -10.05
N ILE A 507 0.40 -25.35 -9.31
CA ILE A 507 -0.28 -26.56 -9.80
C ILE A 507 -1.18 -26.21 -10.99
N ILE A 508 -2.02 -25.17 -10.87
CA ILE A 508 -2.90 -24.72 -11.96
C ILE A 508 -2.10 -24.33 -13.21
N ALA A 509 -0.99 -23.61 -13.02
CA ALA A 509 -0.12 -23.23 -14.13
C ALA A 509 0.54 -24.45 -14.80
N LEU A 510 0.95 -25.45 -14.02
CA LEU A 510 1.56 -26.69 -14.51
C LEU A 510 0.59 -27.56 -15.30
N ILE A 511 -0.67 -27.68 -14.85
CA ILE A 511 -1.75 -28.32 -15.63
C ILE A 511 -1.92 -27.59 -16.97
N GLY A 512 -1.81 -26.26 -16.95
CA GLY A 512 -1.76 -25.43 -18.15
C GLY A 512 -0.66 -25.87 -19.12
N VAL A 513 0.57 -26.08 -18.65
CA VAL A 513 1.71 -26.56 -19.46
C VAL A 513 1.39 -27.85 -20.19
N LEU A 514 0.77 -28.82 -19.50
CA LEU A 514 0.39 -30.11 -20.09
C LEU A 514 -0.70 -29.96 -21.18
N SER A 515 -1.57 -28.97 -21.05
CA SER A 515 -2.60 -28.65 -22.06
C SER A 515 -2.07 -27.93 -23.30
N TYR A 516 -0.85 -27.36 -23.25
CA TYR A 516 -0.20 -26.74 -24.41
C TYR A 516 0.43 -27.80 -25.31
N GLY A 517 -0.39 -28.71 -25.85
CA GLY A 517 -0.02 -29.58 -26.97
C GLY A 517 -0.17 -28.84 -28.30
N SER A 518 0.89 -28.87 -29.13
CA SER A 518 1.06 -28.52 -30.56
C SER A 518 0.15 -27.47 -31.26
N ARG A 519 -0.61 -26.61 -30.55
CA ARG A 519 -1.34 -25.48 -31.14
C ARG A 519 -0.38 -24.31 -31.41
N ARG A 520 0.50 -24.50 -32.39
CA ARG A 520 1.19 -23.41 -33.13
C ARG A 520 0.45 -23.06 -34.43
N THR A 521 -0.81 -23.44 -34.55
CA THR A 521 -1.67 -23.11 -35.70
C THR A 521 -2.65 -22.00 -35.32
N SER A 522 -2.22 -20.76 -35.50
CA SER A 522 -3.03 -19.63 -35.97
C SER A 522 -2.13 -18.43 -36.12
#